data_AF-A0A2B4S6Y6-F1
#
_entry.id   AF-A0A2B4S6Y6-F1
#
_cell.length_a   1.000
_cell.length_b   1.000
_cell.length_c   1.000
_cell.angle_alpha   90.00
_cell.angle_beta   90.00
_cell.angle_gamma   90.00
#
_symmetry.space_group_name_H-M   'P 1'
#
loop_
_entity.id
_entity.type
_entity.pdbx_description
1 polymer ?
#
loop_
_entity_poly.entity_id
_entity_poly.type
_entity_poly.pdbx_seq_one_letter_code
_entity_poly.pdbx_strand_id
1 'polypeptide(L)'
;MNNDNSSNNNNDNNNNNNNKKKKKKKKKKKKKKKKKKKKNLRTELNGRNKIEAINSLAVPVVQYSFGIIDWKISELKKIDTKTRKLLNMHKMLHPKAEVKRLYIPRKDGGRDLIDVDTAFKTVTIALDHYLEHKEGQYPKQVLENERSKAKNSISKNATKFKREVTMPEIENREDKSAPENAKALKHVFKSKIKIETLHRRKLKKKSKCKDLELEIQRMWHMKTVVIPGVVGALGTMKKVMVENVKKVSERATMTEIQKICMLGSARIIRKVFSVQGPRRGRGW
;
A
#
# COMPACT_ATOMS: atom_id res chain seq x y z
N MET A 1 27.52 19.12 53.18
CA MET A 1 27.53 18.49 51.85
C MET A 1 26.68 17.21 51.92
N ASN A 2 25.90 16.92 50.88
CA ASN A 2 24.98 15.77 50.69
C ASN A 2 23.49 16.09 50.90
N ASN A 3 22.81 16.60 49.85
CA ASN A 3 21.37 16.37 49.70
C ASN A 3 20.82 16.42 48.26
N ASP A 4 21.55 15.90 47.26
CA ASP A 4 21.12 15.96 45.84
C ASP A 4 20.71 14.61 45.21
N ASN A 5 20.58 13.52 45.98
CA ASN A 5 20.32 12.18 45.42
C ASN A 5 18.86 11.70 45.45
N SER A 6 17.89 12.49 45.95
CA SER A 6 16.48 12.05 46.08
C SER A 6 15.60 12.35 44.85
N SER A 7 15.86 13.45 44.12
CA SER A 7 15.01 13.86 42.98
C SER A 7 15.20 13.05 41.70
N ASN A 8 16.33 12.37 41.50
CA ASN A 8 16.62 11.68 40.25
C ASN A 8 15.95 10.30 40.14
N ASN A 9 15.81 9.58 41.26
CA ASN A 9 15.18 8.25 41.29
C ASN A 9 13.65 8.27 41.06
N ASN A 10 12.98 9.39 41.38
CA ASN A 10 11.54 9.51 41.20
C ASN A 10 11.13 9.72 39.73
N ASN A 11 11.95 10.42 38.94
CA ASN A 11 11.69 10.67 37.52
C ASN A 11 11.87 9.41 36.66
N ASP A 12 12.88 8.60 36.95
CA ASP A 12 13.14 7.35 36.23
C ASP A 12 12.09 6.26 36.53
N ASN A 13 11.63 6.19 37.79
CA ASN A 13 10.54 5.30 38.18
C ASN A 13 9.19 5.70 37.55
N ASN A 14 8.89 7.01 37.45
CA ASN A 14 7.69 7.49 36.78
C ASN A 14 7.73 7.26 35.25
N ASN A 15 8.87 7.48 34.62
CA ASN A 15 9.07 7.20 33.19
C ASN A 15 8.95 5.70 32.88
N ASN A 16 9.51 4.83 33.72
CA ASN A 16 9.38 3.38 33.57
C ASN A 16 7.94 2.89 33.75
N ASN A 17 7.22 3.43 34.74
CA ASN A 17 5.80 3.11 34.96
C ASN A 17 4.90 3.60 33.82
N ASN A 18 5.15 4.80 33.29
CA ASN A 18 4.43 5.34 32.14
C ASN A 18 4.70 4.53 30.86
N ASN A 19 5.94 4.11 30.63
CA ASN A 19 6.29 3.22 29.52
C ASN A 19 5.65 1.84 29.67
N LYS A 20 5.59 1.28 30.88
CA LYS A 20 4.91 0.01 31.18
C LYS A 20 3.40 0.10 30.92
N LYS A 21 2.75 1.21 31.33
CA LYS A 21 1.33 1.50 31.04
C LYS A 21 1.07 1.65 29.53
N LYS A 22 1.90 2.40 28.79
CA LYS A 22 1.81 2.57 27.32
C LYS A 22 1.97 1.22 26.58
N LYS A 23 2.92 0.37 27.01
CA LYS A 23 3.10 -1.00 26.48
C LYS A 23 1.87 -1.89 26.72
N LYS A 24 1.26 -1.85 27.93
CA LYS A 24 0.00 -2.57 28.23
C LYS A 24 -1.16 -2.09 27.33
N LYS A 25 -1.34 -0.78 27.16
CA LYS A 25 -2.37 -0.20 26.26
C LYS A 25 -2.17 -0.62 24.80
N LYS A 26 -0.93 -0.64 24.29
CA LYS A 26 -0.60 -1.17 22.94
C LYS A 26 -1.01 -2.63 22.76
N LYS A 27 -0.69 -3.51 23.72
CA LYS A 27 -1.09 -4.93 23.67
C LYS A 27 -2.62 -5.06 23.62
N LYS A 28 -3.37 -4.29 24.42
CA LYS A 28 -4.84 -4.27 24.43
C LYS A 28 -5.41 -3.85 23.06
N LYS A 29 -4.89 -2.79 22.45
CA LYS A 29 -5.31 -2.32 21.10
C LYS A 29 -5.02 -3.36 20.01
N LYS A 30 -3.83 -4.00 20.02
CA LYS A 30 -3.47 -5.10 19.12
C LYS A 30 -4.44 -6.29 19.24
N LYS A 31 -4.76 -6.70 20.47
CA LYS A 31 -5.73 -7.79 20.74
C LYS A 31 -7.13 -7.43 20.24
N LYS A 32 -7.60 -6.20 20.48
CA LYS A 32 -8.91 -5.71 20.01
C LYS A 32 -9.00 -5.69 18.48
N LYS A 33 -7.97 -5.19 17.77
CA LYS A 33 -7.90 -5.24 16.30
C LYS A 33 -7.97 -6.68 15.77
N LYS A 34 -7.22 -7.61 16.36
CA LYS A 34 -7.23 -9.03 15.97
C LYS A 34 -8.59 -9.67 16.19
N LYS A 35 -9.24 -9.40 17.34
CA LYS A 35 -10.60 -9.89 17.64
C LYS A 35 -11.62 -9.41 16.61
N LYS A 36 -11.64 -8.11 16.31
CA LYS A 36 -12.55 -7.54 15.29
C LYS A 36 -12.34 -8.16 13.91
N LYS A 37 -11.08 -8.30 13.46
CA LYS A 37 -10.76 -8.97 12.20
C LYS A 37 -11.26 -10.41 12.16
N LYS A 38 -11.06 -11.18 13.24
CA LYS A 38 -11.56 -12.56 13.31
C LYS A 38 -13.08 -12.65 13.25
N LYS A 39 -13.80 -11.76 13.95
CA LYS A 39 -15.27 -11.70 13.88
C LYS A 39 -15.72 -11.42 12.44
N ASN A 40 -15.19 -10.37 11.81
CA ASN A 40 -15.54 -9.99 10.43
C ASN A 40 -15.19 -11.06 9.39
N LEU A 41 -14.18 -11.89 9.64
CA LEU A 41 -13.77 -12.95 8.70
C LEU A 41 -14.58 -14.23 8.84
N ARG A 42 -15.30 -14.40 9.96
CA ARG A 42 -16.21 -15.53 10.18
C ARG A 42 -17.60 -15.31 9.60
N THR A 43 -17.96 -14.08 9.26
CA THR A 43 -19.25 -13.80 8.63
C THR A 43 -19.28 -14.27 7.18
N GLU A 44 -20.48 -14.47 6.66
CA GLU A 44 -20.74 -14.88 5.27
C GLU A 44 -20.70 -13.71 4.27
N LEU A 45 -20.09 -12.59 4.67
CA LEU A 45 -19.95 -11.41 3.81
C LEU A 45 -19.09 -11.71 2.57
N ASN A 46 -19.45 -11.08 1.44
CA ASN A 46 -18.63 -11.09 0.23
C ASN A 46 -17.21 -10.56 0.52
N GLY A 47 -16.21 -11.07 -0.19
CA GLY A 47 -14.81 -10.61 -0.11
C GLY A 47 -14.61 -9.11 -0.35
N ARG A 48 -15.56 -8.43 -1.03
CA ARG A 48 -15.64 -6.95 -1.06
C ARG A 48 -15.95 -6.38 0.32
N ASN A 49 -17.12 -6.74 0.84
CA ASN A 49 -17.66 -6.23 2.09
C ASN A 49 -16.80 -6.62 3.29
N LYS A 50 -16.14 -7.78 3.26
CA LYS A 50 -15.17 -8.20 4.29
C LYS A 50 -13.98 -7.24 4.42
N ILE A 51 -13.41 -6.78 3.29
CA ILE A 51 -12.27 -5.86 3.34
C ILE A 51 -12.72 -4.48 3.80
N GLU A 52 -13.87 -4.01 3.31
CA GLU A 52 -14.47 -2.75 3.75
C GLU A 52 -14.80 -2.76 5.24
N ALA A 53 -15.42 -3.82 5.76
CA ALA A 53 -15.66 -3.99 7.19
C ALA A 53 -14.37 -4.02 8.02
N ILE A 54 -13.29 -4.61 7.49
CA ILE A 54 -11.97 -4.58 8.15
C ILE A 54 -11.43 -3.15 8.21
N ASN A 55 -11.54 -2.39 7.13
CA ASN A 55 -11.12 -1.00 7.09
C ASN A 55 -11.90 -0.17 8.13
N SER A 56 -13.23 -0.24 8.12
CA SER A 56 -14.08 0.55 9.00
C SER A 56 -13.99 0.15 10.48
N LEU A 57 -13.87 -1.14 10.80
CA LEU A 57 -13.95 -1.59 12.20
C LEU A 57 -12.59 -1.79 12.86
N ALA A 58 -11.57 -2.19 12.11
CA ALA A 58 -10.29 -2.66 12.66
C ALA A 58 -9.15 -1.64 12.50
N VAL A 59 -9.16 -0.79 11.48
CA VAL A 59 -8.11 0.22 11.25
C VAL A 59 -8.22 1.39 12.26
N PRO A 60 -9.42 1.96 12.52
CA PRO A 60 -9.58 3.06 13.50
C PRO A 60 -9.06 2.73 14.90
N VAL A 61 -9.20 1.48 15.35
CA VAL A 61 -8.71 1.00 16.66
C VAL A 61 -7.23 1.31 16.89
N VAL A 62 -6.44 1.30 15.81
CA VAL A 62 -5.01 1.59 15.86
C VAL A 62 -4.72 3.03 15.44
N GLN A 63 -5.51 3.63 14.54
CA GLN A 63 -5.36 5.04 14.15
C GLN A 63 -5.47 6.01 15.32
N TYR A 64 -6.47 5.84 16.21
CA TYR A 64 -6.62 6.68 17.41
C TYR A 64 -5.44 6.58 18.39
N SER A 65 -4.49 5.68 18.14
CA SER A 65 -3.31 5.51 18.98
C SER A 65 -2.03 6.08 18.38
N PHE A 66 -2.06 6.55 17.13
CA PHE A 66 -0.87 6.98 16.40
C PHE A 66 -0.27 8.28 16.94
N GLY A 67 -1.08 9.25 17.36
CA GLY A 67 -0.58 10.49 17.98
C GLY A 67 -0.22 10.36 19.47
N ILE A 68 -0.74 9.34 20.16
CA ILE A 68 -0.61 9.22 21.62
C ILE A 68 0.51 8.24 22.01
N ILE A 69 0.78 7.24 21.17
CA ILE A 69 1.74 6.18 21.48
C ILE A 69 2.75 6.04 20.35
N ASP A 70 4.04 6.01 20.68
CA ASP A 70 5.12 5.92 19.68
C ASP A 70 5.14 4.55 19.00
N TRP A 71 4.64 4.45 17.77
CA TRP A 71 4.68 3.20 17.00
C TRP A 71 5.99 3.10 16.21
N LYS A 72 6.71 1.98 16.39
CA LYS A 72 7.84 1.66 15.51
C LYS A 72 7.33 1.05 14.20
N ILE A 73 7.92 1.44 13.07
CA ILE A 73 7.58 0.91 11.74
C ILE A 73 7.68 -0.63 11.71
N SER A 74 8.68 -1.22 12.38
CA SER A 74 8.83 -2.68 12.49
C SER A 74 7.66 -3.37 13.20
N GLU A 75 7.04 -2.71 14.19
CA GLU A 75 5.85 -3.23 14.85
C GLU A 75 4.61 -3.18 13.95
N LEU A 76 4.48 -2.14 13.13
CA LEU A 76 3.39 -1.97 12.18
C LEU A 76 3.47 -3.04 11.07
N LYS A 77 4.68 -3.28 10.51
CA LYS A 77 4.96 -4.40 9.59
C LYS A 77 4.61 -5.77 10.17
N LYS A 78 4.87 -5.99 11.47
CA LYS A 78 4.46 -7.23 12.18
C LYS A 78 2.94 -7.36 12.28
N ILE A 79 2.21 -6.25 12.49
CA ILE A 79 0.73 -6.24 12.49
C ILE A 79 0.20 -6.55 11.09
N ASP A 80 0.81 -5.97 10.06
CA ASP A 80 0.44 -6.23 8.67
C ASP A 80 0.65 -7.70 8.29
N THR A 81 1.83 -8.24 8.59
CA THR A 81 2.14 -9.66 8.33
C THR A 81 1.13 -10.60 9.00
N LYS A 82 0.75 -10.32 10.25
CA LYS A 82 -0.31 -11.08 10.96
C LYS A 82 -1.67 -10.93 10.29
N THR A 83 -1.96 -9.78 9.70
CA THR A 83 -3.19 -9.55 8.93
C THR A 83 -3.21 -10.38 7.67
N ARG A 84 -2.10 -10.43 6.91
CA ARG A 84 -1.98 -11.25 5.71
C ARG A 84 -2.06 -12.75 6.01
N LYS A 85 -1.39 -13.21 7.07
CA LYS A 85 -1.54 -14.60 7.56
C LYS A 85 -3.00 -14.93 7.87
N LEU A 86 -3.70 -14.04 8.56
CA LEU A 86 -5.12 -14.22 8.89
C LEU A 86 -5.99 -14.30 7.62
N LEU A 87 -5.77 -13.44 6.64
CA LEU A 87 -6.50 -13.46 5.37
C LEU A 87 -6.21 -14.73 4.53
N ASN A 88 -4.98 -15.23 4.57
CA ASN A 88 -4.61 -16.49 3.90
C ASN A 88 -5.32 -17.70 4.53
N MET A 89 -5.35 -17.78 5.87
CA MET A 89 -6.07 -18.85 6.57
C MET A 89 -7.57 -18.88 6.25
N HIS A 90 -8.20 -17.72 6.09
CA HIS A 90 -9.62 -17.61 5.70
C HIS A 90 -9.83 -17.71 4.17
N LYS A 91 -8.86 -18.28 3.42
CA LYS A 91 -8.89 -18.47 1.96
C LYS A 91 -9.16 -17.19 1.15
N MET A 92 -8.96 -16.01 1.73
CA MET A 92 -9.20 -14.75 1.03
C MET A 92 -8.02 -14.38 0.13
N LEU A 93 -6.81 -14.81 0.45
CA LEU A 93 -5.60 -14.55 -0.33
C LEU A 93 -4.92 -15.88 -0.68
N HIS A 94 -4.34 -15.97 -1.88
CA HIS A 94 -3.48 -17.07 -2.24
C HIS A 94 -2.04 -16.81 -1.72
N PRO A 95 -1.30 -17.82 -1.22
CA PRO A 95 0.05 -17.63 -0.67
C PRO A 95 1.05 -16.99 -1.65
N LYS A 96 0.94 -17.34 -2.94
CA LYS A 96 1.77 -16.78 -4.03
C LYS A 96 1.22 -15.46 -4.60
N ALA A 97 0.14 -14.90 -4.05
CA ALA A 97 -0.47 -13.67 -4.57
C ALA A 97 0.45 -12.46 -4.36
N GLU A 98 0.36 -11.49 -5.28
CA GLU A 98 1.08 -10.24 -5.14
C GLU A 98 0.60 -9.44 -3.92
N VAL A 99 1.50 -9.22 -2.97
CA VAL A 99 1.22 -8.47 -1.73
C VAL A 99 0.81 -7.03 -2.03
N LYS A 100 1.45 -6.37 -3.00
CA LYS A 100 1.16 -4.97 -3.34
C LYS A 100 -0.27 -4.78 -3.83
N ARG A 101 -0.84 -5.76 -4.53
CA ARG A 101 -2.23 -5.73 -5.00
C ARG A 101 -3.25 -5.61 -3.88
N LEU A 102 -2.89 -6.04 -2.66
CA LEU A 102 -3.76 -5.96 -1.49
C LEU A 102 -4.14 -4.52 -1.14
N TYR A 103 -3.19 -3.60 -1.25
CA TYR A 103 -3.34 -2.20 -0.84
C TYR A 103 -3.75 -1.27 -1.99
N ILE A 104 -3.73 -1.77 -3.22
CA ILE A 104 -4.24 -1.02 -4.38
C ILE A 104 -5.75 -0.88 -4.25
N PRO A 105 -6.34 0.29 -4.54
CA PRO A 105 -7.78 0.48 -4.53
C PRO A 105 -8.52 -0.46 -5.50
N ARG A 106 -9.78 -0.78 -5.18
CA ARG A 106 -10.58 -1.70 -6.01
C ARG A 106 -10.84 -1.18 -7.40
N LYS A 107 -11.07 0.13 -7.53
CA LYS A 107 -11.27 0.81 -8.83
C LYS A 107 -10.09 0.60 -9.78
N ASP A 108 -8.90 0.30 -9.25
CA ASP A 108 -7.67 0.07 -10.00
C ASP A 108 -7.27 -1.42 -10.06
N GLY A 109 -8.23 -2.33 -9.83
CA GLY A 109 -8.03 -3.79 -9.91
C GLY A 109 -7.34 -4.41 -8.68
N GLY A 110 -7.25 -3.66 -7.58
CA GLY A 110 -6.73 -4.10 -6.29
C GLY A 110 -7.81 -4.66 -5.35
N ARG A 111 -7.49 -4.67 -4.05
CA ARG A 111 -8.38 -5.19 -2.99
C ARG A 111 -8.79 -4.13 -1.96
N ASP A 112 -8.16 -2.96 -2.00
CA ASP A 112 -8.49 -1.78 -1.21
C ASP A 112 -8.38 -1.99 0.31
N LEU A 113 -7.43 -2.83 0.74
CA LEU A 113 -7.11 -2.91 2.16
C LEU A 113 -6.22 -1.73 2.53
N ILE A 114 -6.54 -1.02 3.60
CA ILE A 114 -5.69 0.08 4.07
C ILE A 114 -4.40 -0.49 4.67
N ASP A 115 -3.25 -0.08 4.12
CA ASP A 115 -1.95 -0.37 4.72
C ASP A 115 -1.83 0.39 6.05
N VAL A 116 -1.41 -0.33 7.10
CA VAL A 116 -1.23 0.23 8.43
C VAL A 116 -0.04 1.19 8.45
N ASP A 117 0.99 0.91 7.65
CA ASP A 117 2.18 1.76 7.55
C ASP A 117 1.84 3.08 6.86
N THR A 118 1.14 3.02 5.72
CA THR A 118 0.63 4.22 5.03
C THR A 118 -0.33 5.00 5.91
N ALA A 119 -1.27 4.33 6.59
CA ALA A 119 -2.22 4.99 7.49
C ALA A 119 -1.52 5.72 8.65
N PHE A 120 -0.40 5.19 9.16
CA PHE A 120 0.39 5.86 10.19
C PHE A 120 1.00 7.14 9.63
N LYS A 121 1.69 7.06 8.48
CA LYS A 121 2.29 8.22 7.83
C LYS A 121 1.26 9.31 7.52
N THR A 122 0.12 8.95 6.93
CA THR A 122 -0.94 9.91 6.60
C THR A 122 -1.52 10.58 7.83
N VAL A 123 -1.70 9.84 8.94
CA VAL A 123 -2.22 10.41 10.19
C VAL A 123 -1.21 11.35 10.82
N THR A 124 0.08 11.01 10.80
CA THR A 124 1.14 11.89 11.31
C THR A 124 1.21 13.20 10.53
N ILE A 125 1.14 13.14 9.20
CA ILE A 125 1.12 14.34 8.33
C ILE A 125 -0.15 15.16 8.57
N ALA A 126 -1.31 14.51 8.69
CA ALA A 126 -2.57 15.20 8.95
C ALA A 126 -2.61 15.87 10.34
N LEU A 127 -2.00 15.24 11.36
CA LEU A 127 -1.88 15.82 12.69
C LEU A 127 -0.94 17.04 12.70
N ASP A 128 0.18 16.95 12.00
CA ASP A 128 1.12 18.06 11.83
C ASP A 128 0.43 19.26 11.16
N HIS A 129 -0.23 19.03 10.01
CA HIS A 129 -1.01 20.05 9.34
C HIS A 129 -2.13 20.63 10.23
N TYR A 130 -2.81 19.78 11.01
CA TYR A 130 -3.84 20.24 11.94
C TYR A 130 -3.26 21.16 13.01
N LEU A 131 -2.11 20.84 13.57
CA LEU A 131 -1.46 21.65 14.60
C LEU A 131 -0.91 22.97 14.05
N GLU A 132 -0.49 23.00 12.78
CA GLU A 132 0.03 24.20 12.11
C GLU A 132 -1.08 25.20 11.73
N HIS A 133 -2.25 24.72 11.27
CA HIS A 133 -3.28 25.57 10.65
C HIS A 133 -4.51 25.82 11.52
N LYS A 134 -4.66 25.13 12.66
CA LYS A 134 -5.81 25.37 13.57
C LYS A 134 -5.48 26.46 14.57
N GLU A 135 -6.25 27.54 14.51
CA GLU A 135 -6.25 28.54 15.57
C GLU A 135 -7.02 28.03 16.80
N GLY A 136 -6.34 28.03 17.95
CA GLY A 136 -6.93 27.65 19.23
C GLY A 136 -5.86 27.49 20.33
N GLN A 137 -6.27 27.62 21.59
CA GLN A 137 -5.36 27.49 22.74
C GLN A 137 -4.78 26.07 22.87
N TYR A 138 -5.61 25.04 22.71
CA TYR A 138 -5.20 23.64 22.88
C TYR A 138 -4.20 23.14 21.81
N PRO A 139 -4.38 23.40 20.50
CA PRO A 139 -3.36 23.06 19.49
C PRO A 139 -1.99 23.69 19.76
N LYS A 140 -1.96 24.96 20.19
CA LYS A 140 -0.71 25.68 20.52
C LYS A 140 0.03 25.04 21.70
N GLN A 141 -0.68 24.74 22.79
CA GLN A 141 -0.11 24.03 23.96
C GLN A 141 0.42 22.64 23.60
N VAL A 142 -0.30 21.90 22.74
CA VAL A 142 0.14 20.58 22.27
C VAL A 142 1.39 20.71 21.39
N LEU A 143 1.48 21.73 20.55
CA LEU A 143 2.64 22.00 19.71
C LEU A 143 3.89 22.31 20.56
N GLU A 144 3.76 23.14 21.59
CA GLU A 144 4.82 23.46 22.53
C GLU A 144 5.33 22.21 23.28
N ASN A 145 4.41 21.37 23.77
CA ASN A 145 4.73 20.10 24.41
C ASN A 145 5.30 19.04 23.43
N GLU A 146 5.08 19.18 22.13
CA GLU A 146 5.73 18.35 21.11
C GLU A 146 7.11 18.89 20.71
N ARG A 147 7.35 20.21 20.80
CA ARG A 147 8.67 20.82 20.58
C ARG A 147 9.67 20.43 21.66
N SER A 148 9.22 20.26 22.90
CA SER A 148 10.06 19.76 24.01
C SER A 148 10.48 18.29 23.84
N LYS A 149 9.84 17.52 22.95
CA LYS A 149 10.20 16.13 22.65
C LYS A 149 11.30 16.06 21.58
N ALA A 150 12.53 15.83 22.02
CA ALA A 150 13.73 15.89 21.17
C ALA A 150 13.72 15.02 19.88
N LYS A 151 13.74 13.67 20.01
CA LYS A 151 14.13 12.76 18.89
C LYS A 151 12.97 12.18 18.07
N ASN A 152 11.72 12.25 18.55
CA ASN A 152 10.54 11.64 17.89
C ASN A 152 9.33 12.58 17.76
N SER A 153 9.54 13.90 17.78
CA SER A 153 8.45 14.88 17.64
C SER A 153 7.61 14.63 16.39
N ILE A 154 6.29 14.83 16.50
CA ILE A 154 5.33 14.66 15.40
C ILE A 154 5.77 15.47 14.17
N SER A 155 6.27 16.69 14.35
CA SER A 155 6.69 17.57 13.24
C SER A 155 7.94 17.06 12.51
N LYS A 156 8.95 16.55 13.24
CA LYS A 156 10.14 15.91 12.63
C LYS A 156 9.79 14.63 11.87
N ASN A 157 8.87 13.83 12.41
CA ASN A 157 8.39 12.64 11.74
C ASN A 157 7.52 12.99 10.52
N ALA A 158 6.68 14.01 10.62
CA ALA A 158 5.83 14.48 9.55
C ALA A 158 6.65 15.05 8.40
N THR A 159 7.64 15.90 8.65
CA THR A 159 8.57 16.39 7.62
C THR A 159 9.35 15.25 6.96
N LYS A 160 9.85 14.28 7.74
CA LYS A 160 10.47 13.06 7.18
C LYS A 160 9.48 12.26 6.31
N PHE A 161 8.25 12.07 6.77
CA PHE A 161 7.25 11.33 6.01
C PHE A 161 6.74 12.11 4.80
N LYS A 162 6.62 13.44 4.87
CA LYS A 162 6.34 14.34 3.75
C LYS A 162 7.40 14.13 2.68
N ARG A 163 8.70 14.12 3.03
CA ARG A 163 9.80 13.81 2.09
C ARG A 163 9.79 12.37 1.55
N GLU A 164 9.44 11.38 2.37
CA GLU A 164 9.30 10.00 1.91
C GLU A 164 8.06 9.75 1.04
N VAL A 165 7.04 10.61 1.15
CA VAL A 165 5.76 10.52 0.42
C VAL A 165 5.73 11.46 -0.80
N THR A 166 6.57 12.50 -0.82
CA THR A 166 6.57 13.60 -1.80
C THR A 166 7.98 13.90 -2.31
N MET A 167 8.19 13.87 -3.64
CA MET A 167 8.73 14.98 -4.47
C MET A 167 8.34 14.77 -5.96
N PRO A 168 7.96 15.80 -6.76
CA PRO A 168 7.56 17.19 -6.43
C PRO A 168 6.01 17.36 -6.43
N GLU A 169 5.56 18.61 -6.23
CA GLU A 169 4.19 19.16 -6.16
C GLU A 169 3.42 18.98 -4.84
N ILE A 170 3.91 19.66 -3.79
CA ILE A 170 3.05 20.34 -2.81
C ILE A 170 3.69 21.71 -2.52
N GLU A 171 3.74 22.56 -3.54
CA GLU A 171 3.72 24.01 -3.38
C GLU A 171 2.68 24.49 -4.39
N ASN A 172 1.77 25.36 -3.94
CA ASN A 172 0.63 25.92 -4.67
C ASN A 172 -0.64 25.05 -4.69
N ARG A 173 -1.44 25.19 -3.63
CA ARG A 173 -2.89 25.47 -3.66
C ARG A 173 -3.38 25.57 -2.22
N GLU A 174 -3.08 26.71 -1.62
CA GLU A 174 -3.98 27.28 -0.62
C GLU A 174 -5.33 27.59 -1.32
N ASP A 175 -6.40 27.66 -0.53
CA ASP A 175 -7.78 27.95 -0.95
C ASP A 175 -8.61 26.75 -1.44
N LYS A 176 -9.08 25.93 -0.48
CA LYS A 176 -10.48 25.44 -0.35
C LYS A 176 -10.62 24.51 0.87
N SER A 177 -11.85 24.38 1.38
CA SER A 177 -12.15 23.77 2.68
C SER A 177 -11.64 22.32 2.86
N ALA A 178 -11.22 21.98 4.09
CA ALA A 178 -10.65 20.69 4.51
C ALA A 178 -11.32 19.39 3.97
N PRO A 179 -12.66 19.28 3.80
CA PRO A 179 -13.28 18.07 3.24
C PRO A 179 -13.04 17.86 1.74
N GLU A 180 -12.91 18.94 0.96
CA GLU A 180 -12.65 18.84 -0.49
C GLU A 180 -11.21 18.48 -0.77
N ASN A 181 -10.28 19.04 0.01
CA ASN A 181 -8.86 18.70 -0.04
C ASN A 181 -8.65 17.21 0.30
N ALA A 182 -9.40 16.65 1.25
CA ALA A 182 -9.34 15.22 1.56
C ALA A 182 -9.85 14.32 0.41
N LYS A 183 -10.85 14.77 -0.36
CA LYS A 183 -11.35 14.03 -1.54
C LYS A 183 -10.35 14.14 -2.71
N ALA A 184 -9.78 15.32 -2.94
CA ALA A 184 -8.77 15.56 -3.96
C ALA A 184 -7.46 14.80 -3.66
N LEU A 185 -6.97 14.83 -2.42
CA LEU A 185 -5.80 14.08 -1.97
C LEU A 185 -6.00 12.57 -2.14
N LYS A 186 -7.19 12.04 -1.84
CA LYS A 186 -7.52 10.62 -2.11
C LYS A 186 -7.48 10.29 -3.60
N HIS A 187 -7.90 11.22 -4.47
CA HIS A 187 -7.90 11.03 -5.92
C HIS A 187 -6.48 11.06 -6.50
N VAL A 188 -5.65 12.03 -6.09
CA VAL A 188 -4.24 12.14 -6.52
C VAL A 188 -3.41 10.96 -6.01
N PHE A 189 -3.62 10.53 -4.77
CA PHE A 189 -2.94 9.36 -4.22
C PHE A 189 -3.29 8.09 -5.01
N LYS A 190 -4.55 7.99 -5.47
CA LYS A 190 -5.07 6.87 -6.25
C LYS A 190 -4.51 6.80 -7.66
N SER A 191 -4.42 7.94 -8.36
CA SER A 191 -3.79 8.00 -9.68
C SER A 191 -2.28 7.72 -9.62
N LYS A 192 -1.59 8.17 -8.56
CA LYS A 192 -0.14 7.94 -8.37
C LYS A 192 0.18 6.46 -8.09
N ILE A 193 -0.58 5.80 -7.21
CA ILE A 193 -0.49 4.34 -7.01
C ILE A 193 -0.70 3.57 -8.31
N LYS A 194 -1.64 4.01 -9.16
CA LYS A 194 -1.91 3.40 -10.47
C LYS A 194 -0.70 3.49 -11.41
N ILE A 195 -0.01 4.64 -11.47
CA ILE A 195 1.18 4.83 -12.30
C ILE A 195 2.37 4.01 -11.76
N GLU A 196 2.58 4.01 -10.46
CA GLU A 196 3.69 3.32 -9.81
C GLU A 196 3.54 1.79 -9.91
N THR A 197 2.31 1.27 -9.81
CA THR A 197 2.01 -0.16 -9.93
C THR A 197 2.12 -0.64 -11.38
N LEU A 198 1.72 0.16 -12.36
CA LEU A 198 1.97 -0.13 -13.78
C LEU A 198 3.47 -0.12 -14.10
N HIS A 199 4.23 0.87 -13.62
CA HIS A 199 5.69 0.90 -13.77
C HIS A 199 6.35 -0.32 -13.13
N ARG A 200 5.94 -0.70 -11.91
CA ARG A 200 6.48 -1.85 -11.20
C ARG A 200 6.12 -3.18 -11.87
N ARG A 201 4.91 -3.32 -12.43
CA ARG A 201 4.52 -4.49 -13.25
C ARG A 201 5.33 -4.57 -14.54
N LYS A 202 5.59 -3.44 -15.20
CA LYS A 202 6.49 -3.36 -16.36
C LYS A 202 7.93 -3.77 -15.98
N LEU A 203 8.47 -3.25 -14.88
CA LEU A 203 9.82 -3.59 -14.40
C LEU A 203 9.97 -5.08 -14.06
N LYS A 204 8.97 -5.65 -13.37
CA LYS A 204 8.96 -7.06 -12.95
C LYS A 204 8.77 -8.04 -14.11
N LYS A 205 8.16 -7.58 -15.22
CA LYS A 205 8.13 -8.33 -16.49
C LYS A 205 9.46 -8.20 -17.24
N LYS A 206 10.07 -7.00 -17.28
CA LYS A 206 11.41 -6.79 -17.85
C LYS A 206 12.47 -7.67 -17.20
N SER A 207 12.46 -7.79 -15.87
CA SER A 207 13.44 -8.62 -15.15
C SER A 207 13.32 -10.12 -15.47
N LYS A 208 12.14 -10.62 -15.87
CA LYS A 208 11.97 -12.02 -16.26
C LYS A 208 12.48 -12.34 -17.66
N CYS A 209 12.62 -11.33 -18.51
CA CYS A 209 13.12 -11.46 -19.88
C CYS A 209 14.58 -11.00 -20.00
N LYS A 210 15.26 -10.76 -18.87
CA LYS A 210 16.64 -10.27 -18.83
C LYS A 210 17.62 -11.36 -19.30
N ASP A 211 17.37 -12.61 -18.93
CA ASP A 211 18.20 -13.75 -19.33
C ASP A 211 18.12 -13.99 -20.84
N LEU A 212 16.91 -13.91 -21.42
CA LEU A 212 16.71 -13.97 -22.88
C LEU A 212 17.35 -12.79 -23.62
N GLU A 213 17.31 -11.58 -23.05
CA GLU A 213 17.97 -10.40 -23.62
C GLU A 213 19.49 -10.62 -23.72
N LEU A 214 20.11 -11.12 -22.65
CA LEU A 214 21.54 -11.42 -22.62
C LEU A 214 21.93 -12.56 -23.59
N GLU A 215 21.08 -13.58 -23.72
CA GLU A 215 21.31 -14.71 -24.62
C GLU A 215 21.25 -14.26 -26.09
N ILE A 216 20.23 -13.50 -26.50
CA ILE A 216 20.09 -12.98 -27.86
C ILE A 216 21.22 -11.99 -28.19
N GLN A 217 21.59 -11.12 -27.24
CA GLN A 217 22.71 -10.19 -27.41
C GLN A 217 24.04 -10.93 -27.64
N ARG A 218 24.26 -12.06 -26.94
CA ARG A 218 25.46 -12.89 -27.11
C ARG A 218 25.46 -13.65 -28.44
N MET A 219 24.32 -14.20 -28.85
CA MET A 219 24.22 -14.97 -30.10
C MET A 219 24.39 -14.06 -31.33
N TRP A 220 23.76 -12.88 -31.33
CA TRP A 220 23.63 -12.06 -32.52
C TRP A 220 24.51 -10.81 -32.51
N HIS A 221 25.28 -10.54 -31.44
CA HIS A 221 26.13 -9.35 -31.30
C HIS A 221 25.40 -8.01 -31.54
N MET A 222 24.09 -7.95 -31.24
CA MET A 222 23.27 -6.76 -31.42
C MET A 222 22.77 -6.19 -30.08
N LYS A 223 22.57 -4.86 -30.03
CA LYS A 223 21.92 -4.21 -28.88
C LYS A 223 20.43 -4.56 -28.85
N THR A 224 20.02 -5.37 -27.88
CA THR A 224 18.61 -5.77 -27.69
C THR A 224 17.92 -4.90 -26.64
N VAL A 225 16.65 -4.54 -26.85
CA VAL A 225 15.84 -3.74 -25.91
C VAL A 225 14.51 -4.44 -25.63
N VAL A 226 14.23 -4.76 -24.36
CA VAL A 226 12.95 -5.36 -23.96
C VAL A 226 11.85 -4.31 -23.77
N ILE A 227 10.81 -4.36 -24.61
CA ILE A 227 9.63 -3.47 -24.53
C ILE A 227 8.44 -4.20 -23.88
N PRO A 228 8.01 -3.83 -22.66
CA PRO A 228 6.88 -4.45 -22.00
C PRO A 228 5.56 -3.91 -22.54
N GLY A 229 4.90 -4.71 -23.37
CA GLY A 229 3.55 -4.44 -23.84
C GLY A 229 2.47 -4.82 -22.81
N VAL A 230 1.42 -3.99 -22.70
CA VAL A 230 0.20 -4.31 -21.93
C VAL A 230 -0.99 -4.13 -22.85
N VAL A 231 -1.59 -5.25 -23.23
CA VAL A 231 -2.83 -5.31 -24.01
C VAL A 231 -3.98 -5.61 -23.05
N GLY A 232 -5.05 -4.82 -23.13
CA GLY A 232 -6.29 -5.09 -22.38
C GLY A 232 -6.99 -6.35 -22.89
N ALA A 233 -7.91 -6.91 -22.11
CA ALA A 233 -8.67 -8.10 -22.51
C ALA A 233 -9.52 -7.89 -23.78
N LEU A 234 -9.87 -6.63 -24.08
CA LEU A 234 -10.59 -6.22 -25.30
C LEU A 234 -9.63 -5.84 -26.45
N GLY A 235 -8.32 -6.07 -26.30
CA GLY A 235 -7.31 -5.63 -27.28
C GLY A 235 -6.87 -4.17 -27.13
N THR A 236 -7.37 -3.42 -26.15
CA THR A 236 -7.02 -2.01 -25.97
C THR A 236 -5.56 -1.82 -25.58
N MET A 237 -4.87 -0.89 -26.25
CA MET A 237 -3.45 -0.59 -26.05
C MET A 237 -3.22 0.91 -25.83
N LYS A 238 -2.19 1.23 -25.05
CA LYS A 238 -1.84 2.64 -24.76
C LYS A 238 -1.10 3.28 -25.93
N LYS A 239 -1.42 4.55 -26.24
CA LYS A 239 -0.76 5.34 -27.31
C LYS A 239 0.77 5.37 -27.19
N VAL A 240 1.30 5.51 -25.97
CA VAL A 240 2.74 5.46 -25.67
C VAL A 240 3.42 4.17 -26.16
N MET A 241 2.67 3.06 -26.30
CA MET A 241 3.22 1.82 -26.84
C MET A 241 3.38 1.87 -28.35
N VAL A 242 2.51 2.60 -29.05
CA VAL A 242 2.59 2.82 -30.50
C VAL A 242 3.89 3.54 -30.84
N GLU A 243 4.23 4.59 -30.10
CA GLU A 243 5.48 5.33 -30.27
C GLU A 243 6.72 4.46 -30.01
N ASN A 244 6.68 3.60 -28.99
CA ASN A 244 7.82 2.74 -28.66
C ASN A 244 8.01 1.59 -29.66
N VAL A 245 6.94 1.07 -30.26
CA VAL A 245 7.01 0.03 -31.30
C VAL A 245 7.54 0.61 -32.61
N LYS A 246 7.07 1.80 -33.01
CA LYS A 246 7.57 2.52 -34.19
C LYS A 246 9.07 2.80 -34.14
N LYS A 247 9.63 3.02 -32.94
CA LYS A 247 11.08 3.22 -32.73
C LYS A 247 11.93 1.96 -32.95
N VAL A 248 11.33 0.77 -32.91
CA VAL A 248 12.05 -0.51 -33.05
C VAL A 248 11.87 -1.12 -34.43
N SER A 249 10.70 -0.95 -35.04
CA SER A 249 10.44 -1.44 -36.39
C SER A 249 9.33 -0.62 -37.05
N GLU A 250 9.61 -0.06 -38.23
CA GLU A 250 8.60 0.61 -39.05
C GLU A 250 7.63 -0.38 -39.71
N ARG A 251 8.04 -1.63 -39.89
CA ARG A 251 7.23 -2.71 -40.49
C ARG A 251 6.26 -3.36 -39.50
N ALA A 252 6.56 -3.37 -38.20
CA ALA A 252 5.73 -4.04 -37.21
C ALA A 252 4.44 -3.26 -36.96
N THR A 253 3.31 -3.75 -37.47
CA THR A 253 2.03 -3.08 -37.28
C THR A 253 1.44 -3.41 -35.91
N MET A 254 0.90 -2.39 -35.24
CA MET A 254 0.30 -2.55 -33.90
C MET A 254 -0.86 -3.55 -33.90
N THR A 255 -1.57 -3.65 -35.03
CA THR A 255 -2.66 -4.61 -35.27
C THR A 255 -2.18 -6.05 -35.24
N GLU A 256 -1.00 -6.37 -35.77
CA GLU A 256 -0.42 -7.73 -35.69
C GLU A 256 -0.10 -8.12 -34.25
N ILE A 257 0.55 -7.22 -33.50
CA ILE A 257 0.87 -7.45 -32.08
C ILE A 257 -0.41 -7.70 -31.27
N GLN A 258 -1.46 -6.94 -31.54
CA GLN A 258 -2.77 -7.12 -30.92
C GLN A 258 -3.39 -8.47 -31.28
N LYS A 259 -3.40 -8.84 -32.57
CA LYS A 259 -3.93 -10.12 -33.06
C LYS A 259 -3.21 -11.30 -32.42
N ILE A 260 -1.87 -11.29 -32.41
CA ILE A 260 -1.06 -12.35 -31.79
C ILE A 260 -1.41 -12.50 -30.30
N CYS A 261 -1.52 -11.39 -29.58
CA CYS A 261 -1.84 -11.40 -28.16
C CYS A 261 -3.26 -11.94 -27.89
N MET A 262 -4.24 -11.52 -28.69
CA MET A 262 -5.62 -11.99 -28.58
C MET A 262 -5.76 -13.47 -28.95
N LEU A 263 -5.10 -13.92 -30.01
CA LEU A 263 -5.08 -15.32 -30.43
C LEU A 263 -4.41 -16.22 -29.39
N GLY A 264 -3.29 -15.79 -28.82
CA GLY A 264 -2.61 -16.51 -27.74
C GLY A 264 -3.49 -16.63 -26.48
N SER A 265 -4.19 -15.54 -26.11
CA SER A 265 -5.13 -15.54 -24.99
C SER A 265 -6.31 -16.48 -25.24
N ALA A 266 -6.91 -16.43 -26.43
CA ALA A 266 -8.00 -17.32 -26.83
C ALA A 266 -7.55 -18.80 -26.86
N ARG A 267 -6.31 -19.09 -27.27
CA ARG A 267 -5.75 -20.44 -27.24
C ARG A 267 -5.61 -20.97 -25.80
N ILE A 268 -5.12 -20.15 -24.87
CA ILE A 268 -5.02 -20.51 -23.45
C ILE A 268 -6.41 -20.78 -22.87
N ILE A 269 -7.38 -19.88 -23.14
CA ILE A 269 -8.76 -20.03 -22.67
C ILE A 269 -9.37 -21.33 -23.22
N ARG A 270 -9.26 -21.59 -24.53
CA ARG A 270 -9.70 -22.85 -25.14
C ARG A 270 -9.08 -24.06 -24.45
N LYS A 271 -7.77 -24.06 -24.21
CA LYS A 271 -7.08 -25.15 -23.53
C LYS A 271 -7.59 -25.38 -22.10
N VAL A 272 -7.88 -24.31 -21.34
CA VAL A 272 -8.42 -24.41 -19.98
C VAL A 272 -9.85 -24.93 -19.98
N PHE A 273 -10.70 -24.46 -20.89
CA PHE A 273 -12.08 -24.92 -21.00
C PHE A 273 -12.20 -26.35 -21.54
N SER A 274 -11.32 -26.77 -22.46
CA SER A 274 -11.26 -28.15 -22.93
C SER A 274 -10.85 -29.16 -21.85
N VAL A 275 -10.17 -28.72 -20.78
CA VAL A 275 -9.79 -29.58 -19.64
C VAL A 275 -10.94 -29.76 -18.63
N GLN A 276 -12.03 -28.98 -18.75
CA GLN A 276 -13.19 -29.02 -17.84
C GLN A 276 -14.49 -29.54 -18.49
N GLY A 277 -14.46 -29.97 -19.76
CA GLY A 277 -15.61 -30.61 -20.39
C GLY A 277 -15.94 -31.96 -19.72
N PRO A 278 -17.23 -32.34 -19.61
CA PRO A 278 -17.62 -33.59 -18.96
C PRO A 278 -16.94 -34.76 -19.67
N ARG A 279 -16.31 -35.64 -18.89
CA ARG A 279 -15.87 -36.95 -19.35
C ARG A 279 -17.09 -37.65 -19.95
N ARG A 280 -17.19 -37.67 -21.28
CA ARG A 280 -18.17 -38.50 -21.99
C ARG A 280 -18.02 -39.92 -21.48
N GLY A 281 -19.09 -40.43 -20.89
CA GLY A 281 -19.17 -41.79 -20.37
C GLY A 281 -18.84 -42.79 -21.46
N ARG A 282 -18.03 -43.79 -21.10
CA ARG A 282 -17.92 -45.07 -21.81
C ARG A 282 -18.68 -46.11 -20.99
N GLY A 283 -19.45 -46.95 -21.67
CA GLY A 283 -20.15 -48.13 -21.15
C GLY A 283 -21.59 -47.80 -20.73
N TRP A 284 -22.63 -48.48 -21.19
CA TRP A 284 -22.79 -49.66 -22.05
C TRP A 284 -24.00 -49.44 -22.95
#